data_AF-A0A2M8BCT6-F1
#
_entry.id   AF-A0A2M8BCT6-F1
#
_cell.length_a   1.000
_cell.length_b   1.000
_cell.length_c   1.000
_cell.angle_alpha   90.00
_cell.angle_beta   90.00
_cell.angle_gamma   90.00
#
_symmetry.space_group_name_H-M   'P 1'
#
loop_
_entity.id
_entity.type
_entity.pdbx_description
1 polymer ?
#
loop_
_entity_poly.entity_id
_entity_poly.type
_entity_poly.pdbx_seq_one_letter_code
_entity_poly.pdbx_strand_id
1 'polypeptide(L)'
;MKTTLDLPSDLIREAKLRAVIQGRTLEDLVADLLRQGLGMAPPRHAEAPSPSSMVEIGPDGLPVICCRADAPASRVGVEELLRLEQPQPEEDERRAGLPV
;
A
#
# COMPACT_ATOMS: atom_id res chain seq x y z
N MET A 1 19.01 -25.77 -14.52
CA MET A 1 19.17 -27.13 -13.92
C MET A 1 17.88 -27.49 -13.21
N LYS A 2 17.48 -28.77 -13.15
CA LYS A 2 16.28 -29.18 -12.39
C LYS A 2 16.67 -29.43 -10.93
N THR A 3 15.96 -28.80 -10.02
CA THR A 3 16.10 -28.98 -8.58
C THR A 3 14.78 -29.46 -7.99
N THR A 4 14.84 -30.30 -6.96
CA THR A 4 13.66 -30.77 -6.24
C THR A 4 13.72 -30.18 -4.84
N LEU A 5 12.63 -29.56 -4.40
CA LEU A 5 12.49 -28.93 -3.09
C LEU A 5 11.21 -29.45 -2.45
N ASP A 6 11.32 -30.00 -1.25
CA ASP A 6 10.17 -30.40 -0.46
C ASP A 6 9.55 -29.17 0.19
N LEU A 7 8.33 -28.84 -0.22
CA LEU A 7 7.59 -27.68 0.27
C LEU A 7 6.30 -28.14 0.96
N PRO A 8 5.92 -27.50 2.07
CA PRO A 8 4.59 -27.66 2.68
C PRO A 8 3.46 -27.51 1.64
N SER A 9 2.44 -28.34 1.75
CA SER A 9 1.36 -28.44 0.75
C SER A 9 0.52 -27.16 0.66
N ASP A 10 0.38 -26.44 1.77
CA ASP A 10 -0.21 -25.11 1.87
C ASP A 10 0.57 -24.06 1.06
N LEU A 11 1.90 -24.07 1.12
CA LEU A 11 2.73 -23.17 0.32
C LEU A 11 2.61 -23.45 -1.18
N ILE A 12 2.59 -24.72 -1.59
CA ILE A 12 2.38 -25.09 -3.00
C ILE A 12 1.00 -24.63 -3.49
N ARG A 13 -0.03 -24.76 -2.65
CA ARG A 13 -1.39 -24.33 -2.97
C ARG A 13 -1.45 -22.81 -3.16
N GLU A 14 -0.83 -22.05 -2.26
CA GLU A 14 -0.79 -20.59 -2.33
C GLU A 14 0.00 -20.11 -3.55
N ALA A 15 1.15 -20.73 -3.83
CA ALA A 15 1.95 -20.40 -5.01
C ALA A 15 1.17 -20.65 -6.31
N LYS A 16 0.45 -21.77 -6.41
CA LYS A 16 -0.42 -22.05 -7.57
C LYS A 16 -1.54 -21.01 -7.72
N LEU A 17 -2.22 -20.67 -6.63
CA LEU A 17 -3.29 -19.67 -6.64
C LEU A 17 -2.75 -18.31 -7.14
N ARG A 18 -1.61 -17.88 -6.61
CA ARG A 18 -0.96 -16.62 -7.01
C ARG A 18 -0.53 -16.63 -8.48
N ALA A 19 -0.01 -17.75 -8.98
CA ALA A 19 0.36 -17.90 -10.39
C ALA A 19 -0.87 -17.71 -11.31
N VAL A 20 -2.01 -18.29 -10.94
CA VAL A 20 -3.28 -18.12 -11.66
C VAL A 20 -3.75 -16.66 -11.63
N ILE A 21 -3.78 -16.04 -10.45
CA ILE A 21 -4.22 -14.64 -10.29
C ILE A 21 -3.36 -13.68 -11.12
N GLN A 22 -2.05 -13.93 -11.19
CA GLN A 22 -1.09 -13.10 -11.94
C GLN A 22 -0.98 -13.49 -13.41
N GLY A 23 -1.72 -14.49 -13.89
CA GLY A 23 -1.67 -14.96 -15.28
C GLY A 23 -0.30 -15.45 -15.73
N ARG A 24 0.51 -16.02 -14.82
CA ARG A 24 1.89 -16.46 -15.09
C ARG A 24 2.12 -17.91 -14.68
N THR A 25 3.20 -18.52 -15.17
CA THR A 25 3.51 -19.91 -14.83
C THR A 25 3.99 -20.03 -13.37
N LEU A 26 3.76 -21.19 -12.76
CA LEU A 26 4.26 -21.48 -11.41
C LEU A 26 5.79 -21.45 -11.35
N GLU A 27 6.46 -21.91 -12.42
CA GLU A 27 7.92 -21.91 -12.53
C GLU A 27 8.48 -20.49 -12.50
N ASP A 28 7.93 -19.59 -13.33
CA ASP A 28 8.34 -18.17 -13.34
C ASP A 28 8.10 -17.52 -11.98
N LEU A 29 6.95 -17.82 -11.35
CA LEU A 29 6.63 -17.29 -10.03
C LEU A 29 7.65 -17.72 -8.97
N VAL A 30 7.96 -19.01 -8.91
CA VAL A 30 8.90 -19.54 -7.93
C VAL A 30 10.32 -19.02 -8.20
N ALA A 31 10.74 -18.95 -9.46
CA ALA A 31 12.04 -18.39 -9.84
C ALA A 31 12.19 -16.93 -9.39
N ASP A 32 11.17 -16.11 -9.59
CA ASP A 32 11.18 -14.71 -9.14
C ASP A 32 11.22 -14.60 -7.62
N LEU A 33 10.42 -15.38 -6.90
CA LEU A 33 10.41 -15.38 -5.44
C LEU A 33 11.79 -15.78 -4.88
N LEU A 34 12.44 -16.78 -5.50
CA LEU A 34 13.80 -17.18 -5.12
C LEU A 34 14.82 -16.09 -5.39
N ARG A 35 14.77 -15.43 -6.55
CA ARG A 35 15.64 -14.27 -6.84
C ARG A 35 15.45 -13.14 -5.84
N GLN A 36 14.20 -12.88 -5.44
CA GLN A 36 13.87 -11.87 -4.42
C GLN A 36 14.42 -12.26 -3.05
N GLY A 37 14.23 -13.50 -2.62
CA GLY A 37 14.76 -13.99 -1.35
C GLY A 37 16.29 -14.01 -1.28
N LEU A 38 16.96 -14.18 -2.43
CA LEU A 38 18.42 -14.13 -2.55
C LEU A 38 18.97 -12.71 -2.77
N GLY A 39 18.13 -11.67 -2.79
CA GLY A 39 18.56 -10.29 -3.05
C GLY A 39 19.08 -10.06 -4.47
N MET A 40 18.79 -10.98 -5.40
CA MET A 40 19.18 -10.89 -6.81
C MET A 40 18.16 -10.12 -7.66
N ALA A 41 16.94 -9.95 -7.15
CA ALA A 41 15.95 -9.11 -7.80
C ALA A 41 16.26 -7.64 -7.50
N PRO A 42 16.10 -6.73 -8.48
CA PRO A 42 16.08 -5.31 -8.17
C PRO A 42 15.03 -5.07 -7.07
N PRO A 43 15.27 -4.11 -6.15
CA PRO A 43 14.27 -3.76 -5.15
C PRO A 43 12.95 -3.54 -5.86
N ARG A 44 11.89 -4.23 -5.42
CA ARG A 44 10.54 -3.96 -5.92
C ARG A 44 10.28 -2.50 -5.56
N HIS A 45 10.43 -1.62 -6.54
CA HIS A 45 9.89 -0.29 -6.46
C HIS A 45 8.40 -0.48 -6.18
N ALA A 46 7.90 0.20 -5.16
CA ALA A 46 6.46 0.29 -4.95
C ALA A 46 5.83 0.62 -6.30
N GLU A 47 4.82 -0.16 -6.69
CA GLU A 47 4.14 0.03 -7.95
C GLU A 47 3.72 1.50 -8.00
N ALA A 48 4.13 2.20 -9.06
CA ALA A 48 3.89 3.63 -9.14
C ALA A 48 2.37 3.83 -8.97
N PRO A 49 1.95 4.77 -8.10
CA PRO A 49 0.55 5.03 -7.91
C PRO A 49 -0.13 5.25 -9.27
N SER A 50 -1.35 4.74 -9.43
CA SER A 50 -2.10 4.89 -10.68
C SER A 50 -2.15 6.38 -11.08
N PRO A 51 -2.27 6.73 -12.37
CA PRO A 51 -2.40 8.14 -12.79
C PRO A 51 -3.65 8.83 -12.21
N SER A 52 -4.58 8.04 -11.66
CA SER A 52 -5.76 8.50 -10.91
C SER A 52 -5.56 8.57 -9.39
N SER A 53 -4.40 8.17 -8.88
CA SER A 53 -4.07 8.17 -7.47
C SER A 53 -3.88 9.59 -6.98
N MET A 54 -4.43 9.90 -5.81
CA MET A 54 -4.15 11.17 -5.11
C MET A 54 -2.78 11.17 -4.42
N VAL A 55 -2.03 10.07 -4.49
CA VAL A 55 -0.75 9.91 -3.81
C VAL A 55 0.36 9.87 -4.85
N GLU A 56 1.36 10.72 -4.67
CA GLU A 56 2.63 10.75 -5.43
C GLU A 56 3.80 10.45 -4.49
N ILE A 57 4.95 10.04 -5.03
CA ILE A 57 6.19 9.89 -4.24
C ILE A 57 7.03 11.14 -4.45
N GLY A 58 7.26 11.89 -3.37
CA GLY A 58 8.09 13.08 -3.36
C GLY A 58 9.57 12.78 -3.64
N PRO A 59 10.38 13.81 -3.94
CA PRO A 59 11.81 13.66 -4.21
C PRO A 59 12.62 13.13 -3.01
N ASP A 60 12.08 13.27 -1.80
CA ASP A 60 12.61 12.71 -0.54
C ASP A 60 12.19 11.25 -0.29
N GLY A 61 11.39 10.67 -1.19
CA GLY A 61 10.88 9.31 -1.07
C GLY A 61 9.64 9.18 -0.19
N LEU A 62 9.06 10.29 0.29
CA LEU A 62 7.85 10.27 1.11
C LEU A 62 6.58 10.38 0.26
N PRO A 63 5.47 9.73 0.66
CA PRO A 63 4.20 9.88 -0.03
C PRO A 63 3.62 11.29 0.19
N VAL A 64 3.25 11.95 -0.90
CA VAL A 64 2.59 13.25 -0.93
C VAL A 64 1.15 13.05 -1.37
N ILE A 65 0.18 13.53 -0.57
CA ILE A 65 -1.24 13.49 -0.92
C ILE A 65 -1.60 14.78 -1.66
N CYS A 66 -1.77 14.69 -2.97
CA CYS A 66 -2.19 15.79 -3.83
C CYS A 66 -3.70 16.00 -3.69
N CYS A 67 -4.09 17.00 -2.90
CA CYS A 67 -5.48 17.44 -2.83
C CYS A 67 -5.99 17.85 -4.22
N ARG A 68 -7.24 17.48 -4.52
CA ARG A 68 -7.89 17.92 -5.76
C ARG A 68 -8.05 19.45 -5.76
N ALA A 69 -8.00 20.07 -6.93
CA ALA A 69 -8.18 21.52 -7.07
C ALA A 69 -9.52 22.02 -6.52
N ASP A 70 -10.56 21.18 -6.53
CA ASP A 70 -11.91 21.45 -6.03
C ASP A 70 -12.13 21.04 -4.57
N ALA A 71 -11.08 20.62 -3.85
CA ALA A 71 -11.19 20.21 -2.45
C ALA A 71 -11.77 21.35 -1.59
N PRO A 72 -12.68 21.07 -0.64
CA PRO A 72 -13.28 22.08 0.22
C PRO A 72 -12.24 22.97 0.91
N ALA A 73 -11.11 22.38 1.32
CA ALA A 73 -9.99 23.08 1.95
C ALA A 73 -9.45 24.27 1.13
N SER A 74 -9.62 24.30 -0.20
CA SER A 74 -9.19 25.43 -1.03
C SER A 74 -10.09 26.67 -0.90
N ARG A 75 -11.29 26.52 -0.33
CA ARG A 75 -12.30 27.57 -0.17
C ARG A 75 -12.63 27.89 1.29
N VAL A 76 -12.12 27.11 2.23
CA VAL A 76 -12.34 27.30 3.66
C VAL A 76 -11.56 28.53 4.12
N GLY A 77 -12.23 29.42 4.85
CA GLY A 77 -11.58 30.60 5.44
C GLY A 77 -10.65 30.24 6.59
N VAL A 78 -9.66 31.09 6.87
CA VAL A 78 -8.65 30.85 7.92
C VAL A 78 -9.29 30.56 9.28
N GLU A 79 -10.36 31.25 9.65
CA GLU A 79 -11.04 31.02 10.93
C GLU A 79 -11.60 29.59 11.05
N GLU A 80 -12.14 29.06 9.96
CA GLU A 80 -12.71 27.72 9.94
C GLU A 80 -11.60 26.65 9.92
N LEU A 81 -10.48 26.91 9.25
CA LEU A 81 -9.29 26.05 9.36
C LEU A 81 -8.78 25.98 10.81
N LEU A 82 -8.72 27.13 11.50
CA LEU A 82 -8.31 27.18 12.90
C LEU A 82 -9.27 26.43 13.83
N ARG A 83 -10.57 26.36 13.50
CA ARG A 83 -11.53 25.54 14.26
C ARG A 83 -11.28 24.05 14.08
N LEU A 84 -10.88 23.62 12.89
CA LEU A 84 -10.53 22.20 12.62
C LEU A 84 -9.28 21.75 13.38
N GLU A 85 -8.35 22.66 13.69
CA GLU A 85 -7.16 22.37 14.50
C GLU A 85 -7.45 22.27 16.00
N GLN A 86 -8.63 22.71 16.45
CA GLN A 86 -8.98 22.61 17.87
C GLN A 86 -9.24 21.15 18.26
N PRO A 87 -8.73 20.71 19.43
CA PRO A 87 -9.02 19.36 19.92
C PRO A 87 -10.53 19.18 20.08
N GLN A 88 -11.05 18.05 19.58
CA GLN A 88 -12.46 17.65 19.73
C GLN A 88 -12.56 16.46 20.68
N PRO A 89 -12.34 16.66 22.00
CA PRO A 89 -12.22 15.58 22.97
C PRO A 89 -13.46 14.68 23.00
N GLU A 90 -14.65 15.26 22.83
CA GLU A 90 -15.90 14.49 22.78
C GLU A 90 -15.96 13.53 21.58
N GLU A 91 -15.39 13.91 20.43
CA GLU A 91 -15.34 13.01 19.28
C GLU A 91 -14.35 11.88 19.49
N ASP A 92 -13.18 12.20 20.04
CA ASP A 92 -12.16 11.22 20.38
C ASP A 92 -12.66 10.23 21.43
N GLU A 93 -13.39 10.70 22.45
CA GLU A 93 -14.05 9.89 23.46
C GLU A 93 -15.09 8.97 22.83
N ARG A 94 -15.93 9.47 21.91
CA ARG A 94 -16.89 8.63 21.16
C ARG A 94 -16.18 7.55 20.36
N ARG A 95 -15.10 7.89 19.64
CA ARG A 95 -14.31 6.93 18.83
C ARG A 95 -13.60 5.90 19.70
N ALA A 96 -13.18 6.29 20.90
CA ALA A 96 -12.57 5.41 21.89
C ALA A 96 -13.60 4.55 22.66
N GLY A 97 -14.90 4.78 22.46
CA GLY A 97 -15.96 4.08 23.18
C GLY A 97 -16.08 4.48 24.65
N LEU A 98 -15.58 5.67 25.00
CA LEU A 98 -15.75 6.27 26.33
C LEU A 98 -17.17 6.88 26.43
N PRO A 99 -17.75 6.92 27.64
CA PRO A 99 -19.01 7.62 27.85
C PRO A 99 -18.81 9.12 27.61
N VAL A 100 -19.65 9.69 26.74
CA VAL A 100 -19.62 11.10 26.31
C VAL A 100 -20.93 11.75 26.67
#